data_AF-A0A2C9UL53-F1
#
_entry.id   AF-A0A2C9UL53-F1
#
_cell.length_a   1.000
_cell.length_b   1.000
_cell.length_c   1.000
_cell.angle_alpha   90.00
_cell.angle_beta   90.00
_cell.angle_gamma   90.00
#
_symmetry.space_group_name_H-M   'P 1'
#
loop_
_entity.id
_entity.type
_entity.pdbx_description
1 polymer ?
#
loop_
_entity_poly.entity_id
_entity_poly.type
_entity_poly.pdbx_seq_one_letter_code
_entity_poly.pdbx_strand_id
1 'polypeptide(L)'
;MARAAVARKQVLEKNSIFVRDKERPCSNGFFSKHLKKVYPIGLHRSNSSLSLSSVSLSLSQNSNDSSLTDYSTPLEQKISLALRLITPLERREAPAVSKNVQQQPQQQSNQESTGGELKRCNWVTKNSDEVYVTFHDESWGVPVYDDNQLFELLAMSGMLMDYNWTEIIKRKELFREAFAGFHPNIVAKMGEKEIIEIASNKAIMLAESRVRCIIDNAKCIVKIEREFGSFSSYMWGYVNFKPVINRYKYPRNVPLRTPKAEAISRDLLKRGFRFVGPVIVYSFMQVAGLTIDHMVDCFRYGECVSLAERPWRHI
;
A
#
# COMPACT_ATOMS: atom_id res chain seq x y z
N MET A 1 30.68 50.96 -59.26
CA MET A 1 31.73 50.53 -58.31
C MET A 1 31.91 51.59 -57.26
N ALA A 2 31.99 51.17 -55.98
CA ALA A 2 32.42 51.95 -54.80
C ALA A 2 31.50 53.12 -54.37
N ARG A 3 31.28 53.42 -53.09
CA ARG A 3 31.57 52.82 -51.78
C ARG A 3 30.75 53.65 -50.78
N ALA A 4 30.15 52.99 -49.79
CA ALA A 4 29.89 53.43 -48.41
C ALA A 4 29.10 54.74 -48.09
N ALA A 5 28.17 54.55 -47.14
CA ALA A 5 27.77 55.47 -46.07
C ALA A 5 26.81 56.64 -46.41
N VAL A 6 25.50 56.36 -46.31
CA VAL A 6 24.53 57.36 -45.86
C VAL A 6 23.59 56.75 -44.81
N ALA A 7 23.40 57.56 -43.77
CA ALA A 7 22.69 57.35 -42.53
C ALA A 7 21.18 57.05 -42.62
N ARG A 8 20.71 56.35 -41.57
CA ARG A 8 19.41 56.47 -40.89
C ARG A 8 18.12 56.14 -41.68
N LYS A 9 17.53 54.99 -41.36
CA LYS A 9 16.24 54.93 -40.64
C LYS A 9 15.89 53.48 -40.24
N GLN A 10 15.65 53.33 -38.94
CA GLN A 10 14.68 52.42 -38.29
C GLN A 10 14.73 50.92 -38.61
N VAL A 11 14.90 50.14 -37.54
CA VAL A 11 14.22 48.87 -37.17
C VAL A 11 15.23 47.93 -36.49
N LEU A 12 14.78 47.33 -35.39
CA LEU A 12 15.39 46.34 -34.51
C LEU A 12 16.19 46.89 -33.32
N GLU A 13 15.41 47.13 -32.27
CA GLU A 13 15.83 47.30 -30.89
C GLU A 13 16.68 46.13 -30.38
N LYS A 14 17.59 46.55 -29.52
CA LYS A 14 18.59 45.79 -28.79
C LYS A 14 18.00 45.18 -27.51
N ASN A 15 18.60 44.04 -27.15
CA ASN A 15 19.02 43.64 -25.80
C ASN A 15 18.00 43.01 -24.83
N SER A 16 18.21 41.71 -24.63
CA SER A 16 18.66 41.10 -23.37
C SER A 16 17.95 41.55 -22.10
N ILE A 17 16.99 40.73 -21.64
CA ILE A 17 16.56 40.71 -20.24
C ILE A 17 16.55 39.26 -19.75
N PHE A 18 17.42 39.01 -18.78
CA PHE A 18 17.45 37.88 -17.86
C PHE A 18 16.04 37.57 -17.32
N VAL A 19 15.55 36.34 -17.50
CA VAL A 19 14.42 35.82 -16.73
C VAL A 19 14.94 34.83 -15.70
N ARG A 20 14.79 35.24 -14.45
CA ARG A 20 15.13 34.56 -13.21
C ARG A 20 13.99 33.59 -12.91
N ASP A 21 14.26 32.29 -13.00
CA ASP A 21 13.30 31.23 -12.64
C ASP A 21 12.92 31.36 -11.17
N LYS A 22 11.62 31.53 -10.93
CA LYS A 22 11.02 31.63 -9.61
C LYS A 22 10.35 30.29 -9.34
N GLU A 23 11.02 29.44 -8.56
CA GLU A 23 10.45 28.23 -7.97
C GLU A 23 9.12 28.57 -7.29
N ARG A 24 8.03 27.92 -7.73
CA ARG A 24 6.75 27.94 -7.02
C ARG A 24 6.67 26.72 -6.10
N PRO A 25 6.44 26.88 -4.80
CA PRO A 25 6.26 25.75 -3.90
C PRO A 25 4.91 25.08 -4.18
N CYS A 26 4.94 23.76 -4.35
CA CYS A 26 3.76 22.91 -4.45
C CYS A 26 2.91 23.07 -3.17
N SER A 27 1.75 23.70 -3.28
CA SER A 27 0.84 23.92 -2.16
C SER A 27 0.10 22.63 -1.80
N ASN A 28 0.41 22.15 -0.59
CA ASN A 28 -0.39 21.19 0.16
C ASN A 28 -1.83 21.69 0.32
N GLY A 29 -2.81 21.01 -0.28
CA GLY A 29 -4.21 21.36 -0.04
C GLY A 29 -5.28 20.49 -0.72
N PHE A 30 -4.97 19.80 -1.82
CA PHE A 30 -6.02 19.15 -2.62
C PHE A 30 -6.40 17.72 -2.19
N PHE A 31 -5.60 17.07 -1.33
CA PHE A 31 -5.71 15.63 -1.05
C PHE A 31 -6.85 15.21 -0.10
N SER A 32 -7.46 16.14 0.64
CA SER A 32 -8.28 15.76 1.81
C SER A 32 -9.73 15.35 1.50
N LYS A 33 -10.36 15.91 0.45
CA LYS A 33 -11.79 15.65 0.19
C LYS A 33 -12.04 14.30 -0.48
N HIS A 34 -11.17 13.90 -1.40
CA HIS A 34 -11.36 12.68 -2.18
C HIS A 34 -10.98 11.42 -1.40
N LEU A 35 -9.96 11.49 -0.54
CA LEU A 35 -9.57 10.37 0.33
C LEU A 35 -10.66 9.99 1.35
N LYS A 36 -11.50 10.94 1.80
CA LYS A 36 -12.68 10.65 2.62
C LYS A 36 -13.75 9.83 1.88
N LYS A 37 -13.82 9.95 0.55
CA LYS A 37 -14.71 9.15 -0.31
C LYS A 37 -14.18 7.74 -0.52
N VAL A 38 -12.85 7.56 -0.49
CA VAL A 38 -12.16 6.27 -0.64
C VAL A 38 -12.14 5.47 0.68
N TYR A 39 -12.01 6.15 1.82
CA TYR A 39 -12.07 5.56 3.16
C TYR A 39 -13.04 6.39 4.04
N PRO A 40 -14.30 5.98 4.21
CA PRO A 40 -15.33 6.78 4.90
C PRO A 40 -15.16 6.92 6.42
N ILE A 41 -14.01 6.52 6.98
CA ILE A 41 -13.74 6.57 8.42
C ILE A 41 -12.94 7.83 8.75
N GLY A 42 -13.43 8.59 9.75
CA GLY A 42 -12.98 9.93 10.10
C GLY A 42 -11.47 10.10 10.21
N LEU A 43 -10.95 11.03 9.41
CA LEU A 43 -9.59 11.56 9.49
C LEU A 43 -9.37 12.24 10.85
N HIS A 44 -8.58 11.64 11.73
CA HIS A 44 -7.96 12.39 12.83
C HIS A 44 -6.53 12.74 12.46
N ARG A 45 -6.24 14.05 12.44
CA ARG A 45 -4.95 14.62 12.07
C ARG A 45 -4.02 14.52 13.28
N SER A 46 -3.13 13.53 13.30
CA SER A 46 -2.03 13.50 14.27
C SER A 46 -0.99 14.55 13.85
N ASN A 47 -1.09 15.76 14.42
CA ASN A 47 -0.05 16.78 14.30
C ASN A 47 1.11 16.40 15.24
N SER A 48 2.15 15.79 14.70
CA SER A 48 3.46 15.75 15.37
C SER A 48 4.50 16.29 14.39
N SER A 49 4.72 17.60 14.44
CA SER A 49 5.91 18.25 13.89
C SER A 49 7.05 18.02 14.86
N LEU A 50 7.98 17.12 14.54
CA LEU A 50 9.30 17.13 15.16
C LEU A 50 10.37 17.22 14.07
N SER A 51 11.13 18.29 14.22
CA SER A 51 12.19 18.82 13.38
C SER A 51 13.37 17.86 13.30
N LEU A 52 13.95 17.72 12.12
CA LEU A 52 15.26 17.09 11.91
C LEU A 52 16.35 18.12 12.23
N SER A 53 17.15 17.86 13.26
CA SER A 53 18.52 18.40 13.33
C SER A 53 19.43 17.43 14.08
N SER A 54 20.30 16.79 13.29
CA SER A 54 21.74 16.58 13.53
C SER A 54 22.23 16.37 14.97
N VAL A 55 22.70 15.15 15.26
CA VAL A 55 24.04 14.97 15.86
C VAL A 55 24.65 13.67 15.33
N SER A 56 25.72 13.80 14.57
CA SER A 56 26.70 12.75 14.31
C SER A 56 27.75 12.80 15.41
N LEU A 57 28.13 11.65 15.99
CA LEU A 57 29.47 11.42 16.52
C LEU A 57 29.72 9.92 16.70
N SER A 58 30.86 9.51 16.15
CA SER A 58 31.39 8.15 16.14
C SER A 58 32.32 7.92 17.34
N LEU A 59 32.52 6.64 17.63
CA LEU A 59 33.73 5.99 18.20
C LEU A 59 33.88 5.83 19.74
N SER A 60 33.89 4.54 20.12
CA SER A 60 35.05 3.81 20.71
C SER A 60 35.30 3.79 22.24
N GLN A 61 35.32 2.54 22.73
CA GLN A 61 36.19 1.89 23.73
C GLN A 61 35.74 1.69 25.20
N ASN A 62 35.64 0.38 25.53
CA ASN A 62 35.97 -0.39 26.74
C ASN A 62 36.01 0.30 28.12
N SER A 63 35.39 -0.34 29.13
CA SER A 63 36.07 -1.21 30.13
C SER A 63 35.09 -1.76 31.18
N ASN A 64 35.38 -2.96 31.68
CA ASN A 64 34.80 -3.57 32.89
C ASN A 64 35.21 -2.80 34.14
N ASP A 65 34.33 -2.70 35.15
CA ASP A 65 34.70 -2.99 36.55
C ASP A 65 33.48 -3.27 37.42
N SER A 66 33.67 -4.14 38.41
CA SER A 66 32.68 -4.58 39.40
C SER A 66 32.97 -3.90 40.74
N SER A 67 32.00 -3.30 41.40
CA SER A 67 32.03 -3.22 42.87
C SER A 67 30.67 -2.88 43.47
N LEU A 68 30.44 -3.53 44.61
CA LEU A 68 29.28 -3.51 45.48
C LEU A 68 29.13 -2.16 46.20
N THR A 69 27.93 -1.58 46.16
CA THR A 69 27.40 -0.77 47.27
C THR A 69 25.88 -0.87 47.32
N ASP A 70 25.37 -1.33 48.46
CA ASP A 70 23.96 -1.38 48.84
C ASP A 70 23.33 0.01 48.86
N TYR A 71 22.37 0.24 47.96
CA TYR A 71 21.30 1.22 48.16
C TYR A 71 20.02 0.71 47.51
N SER A 72 19.22 -0.03 48.28
CA SER A 72 17.90 -0.51 47.86
C SER A 72 16.95 0.68 47.72
N THR A 73 16.56 1.01 46.48
CA THR A 73 15.54 2.02 46.21
C THR A 73 14.13 1.44 46.49
N PRO A 74 13.12 2.28 46.80
CA PRO A 74 11.74 1.84 47.12
C PRO A 74 11.00 1.08 45.99
N LEU A 75 11.66 0.88 44.85
CA LEU A 75 11.16 0.17 43.68
C LEU A 75 11.53 -1.33 43.72
N GLU A 76 12.67 -1.69 44.31
CA GLU A 76 13.13 -3.08 44.48
C GLU A 76 12.26 -3.88 45.47
N GLN A 77 11.74 -3.22 46.51
CA GLN A 77 10.83 -3.85 47.47
C GLN A 77 9.45 -4.19 46.87
N LYS A 78 9.04 -3.50 45.80
CA LYS A 78 7.80 -3.80 45.06
C LYS A 78 7.96 -4.93 44.06
N ILE A 79 9.18 -5.18 43.58
CA ILE A 79 9.50 -6.28 42.66
C ILE A 79 9.59 -7.62 43.43
N SER A 80 10.12 -7.61 44.66
CA SER A 80 10.16 -8.81 45.52
C SER A 80 8.77 -9.29 45.99
N LEU A 81 7.77 -8.41 46.03
CA LEU A 81 6.39 -8.74 46.41
C LEU A 81 5.57 -9.29 45.23
N ALA A 82 5.90 -8.89 44.00
CA ALA A 82 5.24 -9.37 42.78
C ALA A 82 5.72 -10.78 42.35
N LEU A 83 6.95 -11.16 42.69
CA LEU A 83 7.51 -12.48 42.36
C LEU A 83 7.05 -13.61 43.30
N ARG A 84 6.36 -13.30 44.42
CA ARG A 84 5.73 -14.30 45.30
C ARG A 84 4.30 -14.69 44.88
N LEU A 85 3.76 -14.05 43.84
CA LEU A 85 2.43 -14.35 43.28
C LEU A 85 2.48 -15.23 42.02
N ILE A 86 3.67 -15.69 41.62
CA ILE A 86 3.90 -16.55 40.46
C ILE A 86 4.78 -17.73 40.89
N THR A 87 4.28 -18.56 41.79
CA THR A 87 4.81 -19.92 42.03
C THR A 87 3.71 -20.93 41.67
N PRO A 88 3.95 -21.91 40.78
CA PRO A 88 2.94 -22.92 40.45
C PRO A 88 2.73 -23.87 41.62
N LEU A 89 1.47 -24.06 42.01
CA LEU A 89 1.06 -25.03 43.02
C LEU A 89 1.23 -26.46 42.48
N GLU A 90 1.82 -27.32 43.31
CA GLU A 90 2.14 -28.71 43.00
C GLU A 90 0.91 -29.57 42.66
N ARG A 91 1.19 -30.52 41.78
CA ARG A 91 0.33 -31.55 41.20
C ARG A 91 -0.06 -32.58 42.29
N ARG A 92 -1.37 -32.87 42.45
CA ARG A 92 -1.88 -34.07 43.13
C ARG A 92 -2.61 -34.97 42.14
N GLU A 93 -2.25 -36.24 42.14
CA GLU A 93 -2.75 -37.31 41.26
C GLU A 93 -3.95 -38.09 41.86
N ALA A 94 -4.64 -38.78 40.93
CA ALA A 94 -5.42 -40.02 41.04
C ALA A 94 -6.97 -39.94 41.18
N PRO A 95 -7.75 -40.96 40.73
CA PRO A 95 -7.48 -42.05 39.78
C PRO A 95 -8.54 -42.21 38.66
N ALA A 96 -8.22 -43.10 37.71
CA ALA A 96 -9.02 -43.53 36.57
C ALA A 96 -10.28 -44.34 36.94
N VAL A 97 -11.36 -44.13 36.20
CA VAL A 97 -12.48 -45.09 36.08
C VAL A 97 -12.94 -45.16 34.63
N SER A 98 -12.75 -46.34 34.04
CA SER A 98 -13.26 -46.77 32.75
C SER A 98 -14.75 -47.09 32.82
N LYS A 99 -15.55 -46.60 31.88
CA LYS A 99 -16.78 -47.29 31.43
C LYS A 99 -16.94 -47.19 29.92
N ASN A 100 -16.82 -48.35 29.28
CA ASN A 100 -17.30 -48.66 27.94
C ASN A 100 -18.82 -48.50 27.86
N VAL A 101 -19.32 -47.88 26.78
CA VAL A 101 -20.64 -48.20 26.21
C VAL A 101 -20.50 -48.20 24.68
N GLN A 102 -20.89 -49.31 24.06
CA GLN A 102 -20.89 -49.56 22.62
C GLN A 102 -22.08 -48.92 21.90
N GLN A 103 -21.77 -48.35 20.73
CA GLN A 103 -22.49 -48.37 19.43
C GLN A 103 -23.98 -48.01 19.34
N GLN A 104 -24.31 -46.99 18.52
CA GLN A 104 -24.83 -47.21 17.15
C GLN A 104 -24.88 -45.90 16.33
N PRO A 105 -24.84 -46.00 14.97
CA PRO A 105 -24.60 -44.88 14.07
C PRO A 105 -25.90 -44.16 13.67
N GLN A 106 -25.95 -42.84 13.84
CA GLN A 106 -27.05 -42.01 13.34
C GLN A 106 -26.60 -41.19 12.13
N GLN A 107 -27.11 -41.65 11.00
CA GLN A 107 -27.53 -40.96 9.78
C GLN A 107 -27.35 -39.44 9.72
N GLN A 108 -26.75 -39.03 8.60
CA GLN A 108 -26.87 -37.75 7.92
C GLN A 108 -28.06 -36.89 8.37
N SER A 109 -27.74 -35.75 8.97
CA SER A 109 -28.49 -34.53 8.69
C SER A 109 -27.55 -33.60 7.94
N ASN A 110 -27.80 -33.47 6.63
CA ASN A 110 -27.40 -32.28 5.89
C ASN A 110 -28.12 -31.11 6.55
N GLN A 111 -27.43 -30.41 7.46
CA GLN A 111 -27.85 -29.08 7.85
C GLN A 111 -27.50 -28.16 6.69
N GLU A 112 -28.49 -27.93 5.82
CA GLU A 112 -28.53 -26.71 5.02
C GLU A 112 -28.27 -25.54 5.95
N SER A 113 -27.11 -24.91 5.80
CA SER A 113 -26.78 -23.72 6.56
C SER A 113 -27.78 -22.64 6.17
N THR A 114 -28.73 -22.38 7.06
CA THR A 114 -29.50 -21.14 7.04
C THR A 114 -28.51 -19.99 6.90
N GLY A 115 -28.57 -19.26 5.78
CA GLY A 115 -27.55 -18.31 5.33
C GLY A 115 -27.23 -17.26 6.38
N GLY A 116 -26.15 -17.47 7.13
CA GLY A 116 -25.56 -16.45 7.98
C GLY A 116 -24.99 -15.35 7.11
N GLU A 117 -25.39 -14.10 7.35
CA GLU A 117 -24.85 -12.93 6.66
C GLU A 117 -23.32 -12.91 6.83
N LEU A 118 -22.58 -13.09 5.72
CA LEU A 118 -21.12 -13.06 5.74
C LEU A 118 -20.65 -11.72 6.27
N LYS A 119 -19.92 -11.74 7.39
CA LYS A 119 -19.38 -10.52 7.97
C LYS A 119 -18.21 -10.01 7.13
N ARG A 120 -18.35 -8.80 6.58
CA ARG A 120 -17.33 -8.13 5.75
C ARG A 120 -16.63 -7.01 6.51
N CYS A 121 -15.52 -6.53 5.97
CA CYS A 121 -14.86 -5.34 6.48
C CYS A 121 -15.79 -4.11 6.41
N ASN A 122 -15.63 -3.15 7.32
CA ASN A 122 -16.57 -2.04 7.50
C ASN A 122 -16.67 -1.06 6.31
N TRP A 123 -15.73 -1.09 5.37
CA TRP A 123 -15.83 -0.32 4.13
C TRP A 123 -16.78 -0.97 3.11
N VAL A 124 -17.19 -2.22 3.31
CA VAL A 124 -18.30 -2.84 2.60
C VAL A 124 -19.55 -2.73 3.45
N THR A 125 -20.51 -1.95 2.96
CA THR A 125 -21.78 -1.66 3.63
C THR A 125 -22.94 -2.36 2.92
N LYS A 126 -24.12 -2.40 3.54
CA LYS A 126 -25.34 -2.94 2.91
C LYS A 126 -25.75 -2.21 1.62
N ASN A 127 -25.28 -0.98 1.44
CA ASN A 127 -25.56 -0.14 0.27
C ASN A 127 -24.38 -0.10 -0.71
N SER A 128 -23.34 -0.91 -0.48
CA SER A 128 -22.21 -1.00 -1.40
C SER A 128 -22.64 -1.66 -2.70
N ASP A 129 -22.15 -1.13 -3.81
CA ASP A 129 -22.37 -1.69 -5.14
C ASP A 129 -21.81 -3.12 -5.22
N GLU A 130 -22.54 -4.02 -5.88
CA GLU A 130 -22.20 -5.45 -5.96
C GLU A 130 -20.79 -5.66 -6.51
N VAL A 131 -20.35 -4.88 -7.50
CA VAL A 131 -18.99 -4.99 -8.07
C VAL A 131 -17.90 -4.71 -7.04
N TYR A 132 -18.17 -3.85 -6.05
CA TYR A 132 -17.24 -3.55 -4.97
C TYR A 132 -17.26 -4.64 -3.89
N VAL A 133 -18.43 -5.25 -3.65
CA VAL A 133 -18.57 -6.42 -2.78
C VAL A 133 -17.77 -7.59 -3.34
N THR A 134 -17.96 -7.92 -4.62
CA THR A 134 -17.20 -8.98 -5.32
C THR A 134 -15.71 -8.70 -5.30
N PHE A 135 -15.28 -7.46 -5.55
CA PHE A 135 -13.86 -7.11 -5.48
C PHE A 135 -13.27 -7.33 -4.08
N HIS A 136 -13.99 -6.95 -3.01
CA HIS A 136 -13.58 -7.24 -1.64
C HIS A 136 -13.51 -8.75 -1.37
N ASP A 137 -14.52 -9.47 -1.82
CA ASP A 137 -14.71 -10.89 -1.52
C ASP A 137 -13.76 -11.79 -2.30
N GLU A 138 -13.30 -11.40 -3.49
CA GLU A 138 -12.54 -12.29 -4.37
C GLU A 138 -11.10 -11.83 -4.61
N SER A 139 -10.84 -10.52 -4.58
CA SER A 139 -9.57 -9.95 -5.03
C SER A 139 -8.81 -9.19 -3.94
N TRP A 140 -9.50 -8.41 -3.11
CA TRP A 140 -8.85 -7.50 -2.17
C TRP A 140 -8.10 -8.27 -1.07
N GLY A 141 -6.82 -7.95 -0.88
CA GLY A 141 -5.97 -8.60 0.12
C GLY A 141 -5.51 -10.01 -0.28
N VAL A 142 -5.83 -10.49 -1.48
CA VAL A 142 -5.29 -11.74 -2.00
C VAL A 142 -3.88 -11.49 -2.53
N PRO A 143 -2.84 -12.25 -2.11
CA PRO A 143 -1.48 -12.07 -2.62
C PRO A 143 -1.38 -12.24 -4.13
N VAL A 144 -0.89 -11.20 -4.82
CA VAL A 144 -0.66 -11.18 -6.27
C VAL A 144 0.84 -11.23 -6.57
N TYR A 145 1.24 -12.10 -7.50
CA TYR A 145 2.65 -12.31 -7.87
C TYR A 145 2.96 -12.02 -9.35
N ASP A 146 1.95 -11.89 -10.21
CA ASP A 146 2.13 -11.58 -11.64
C ASP A 146 2.46 -10.10 -11.84
N ASP A 147 3.48 -9.81 -12.65
CA ASP A 147 3.96 -8.45 -12.90
C ASP A 147 2.92 -7.54 -13.56
N ASN A 148 2.15 -8.07 -14.51
CA ASN A 148 1.13 -7.29 -15.22
C ASN A 148 -0.03 -6.94 -14.27
N GLN A 149 -0.47 -7.90 -13.46
CA GLN A 149 -1.50 -7.68 -12.44
C GLN A 149 -1.03 -6.69 -11.37
N LEU A 150 0.23 -6.77 -10.92
CA LEU A 150 0.78 -5.79 -9.98
C LEU A 150 0.86 -4.39 -10.60
N PHE A 151 1.23 -4.28 -11.88
CA PHE A 151 1.20 -3.00 -12.58
C PHE A 151 -0.22 -2.45 -12.72
N GLU A 152 -1.19 -3.29 -13.11
CA GLU A 152 -2.62 -2.96 -13.18
C GLU A 152 -3.11 -2.41 -11.83
N LEU A 153 -2.84 -3.12 -10.73
CA LEU A 153 -3.24 -2.71 -9.39
C LEU A 153 -2.59 -1.39 -8.97
N LEU A 154 -1.30 -1.19 -9.27
CA LEU A 154 -0.62 0.08 -8.98
C LEU A 154 -1.24 1.25 -9.76
N ALA A 155 -1.54 1.04 -11.04
CA ALA A 155 -2.19 2.03 -11.88
C ALA A 155 -3.59 2.40 -11.36
N MET A 156 -4.40 1.39 -11.00
CA MET A 156 -5.73 1.58 -10.40
C MET A 156 -5.67 2.28 -9.06
N SER A 157 -4.73 1.91 -8.17
CA SER A 157 -4.52 2.65 -6.93
C SER A 157 -4.17 4.10 -7.21
N GLY A 158 -3.40 4.41 -8.26
CA GLY A 158 -3.11 5.77 -8.68
C GLY A 158 -4.36 6.56 -9.09
N MET A 159 -5.34 5.89 -9.73
CA MET A 159 -6.62 6.48 -10.14
C MET A 159 -7.54 6.82 -8.96
N LEU A 160 -7.20 6.39 -7.73
CA LEU A 160 -7.92 6.83 -6.51
C LEU A 160 -7.84 8.34 -6.26
N MET A 161 -6.99 9.06 -6.97
CA MET A 161 -6.99 10.53 -6.96
C MET A 161 -8.15 11.13 -7.75
N ASP A 162 -8.68 10.37 -8.71
CA ASP A 162 -9.64 10.81 -9.71
C ASP A 162 -11.03 10.20 -9.44
N TYR A 163 -11.05 8.95 -8.97
CA TYR A 163 -12.24 8.12 -8.82
C TYR A 163 -12.27 7.38 -7.47
N ASN A 164 -13.41 6.84 -7.07
CA ASN A 164 -13.46 5.84 -5.99
C ASN A 164 -13.27 4.41 -6.55
N TRP A 165 -13.04 3.43 -5.67
CA TRP A 165 -12.83 2.03 -6.09
C TRP A 165 -13.97 1.47 -6.95
N THR A 166 -15.23 1.72 -6.59
CA THR A 166 -16.39 1.26 -7.36
C THR A 166 -16.34 1.76 -8.81
N GLU A 167 -16.07 3.05 -9.01
CA GLU A 167 -15.95 3.66 -10.34
C GLU A 167 -14.78 3.06 -11.13
N ILE A 168 -13.65 2.79 -10.47
CA ILE A 168 -12.47 2.18 -11.09
C ILE A 168 -12.76 0.75 -11.52
N ILE A 169 -13.36 -0.06 -10.65
CA ILE A 169 -13.67 -1.48 -10.91
C ILE A 169 -14.68 -1.62 -12.04
N LYS A 170 -15.71 -0.75 -12.11
CA LYS A 170 -16.67 -0.75 -13.23
C LYS A 170 -16.03 -0.51 -14.60
N ARG A 171 -14.87 0.17 -14.64
CA ARG A 171 -14.13 0.48 -15.86
C ARG A 171 -12.88 -0.38 -16.04
N LYS A 172 -12.69 -1.39 -15.18
CA LYS A 172 -11.50 -2.24 -15.14
C LYS A 172 -11.14 -2.82 -16.51
N GLU A 173 -12.11 -3.43 -17.20
CA GLU A 173 -11.86 -4.04 -18.51
C GLU A 173 -11.55 -3.01 -19.60
N LEU A 174 -12.17 -1.82 -19.53
CA LEU A 174 -11.83 -0.71 -20.43
C LEU A 174 -10.38 -0.23 -20.23
N PHE A 175 -9.92 -0.17 -18.97
CA PHE A 175 -8.52 0.15 -18.69
C PHE A 175 -7.57 -0.93 -19.20
N ARG A 176 -7.92 -2.20 -19.02
CA ARG A 176 -7.12 -3.33 -19.54
C ARG A 176 -6.99 -3.27 -21.05
N GLU A 177 -8.07 -3.03 -21.77
CA GLU A 177 -8.04 -2.85 -23.22
C GLU A 177 -7.15 -1.67 -23.62
N ALA A 178 -7.38 -0.51 -23.01
CA ALA A 178 -6.64 0.73 -23.32
C ALA A 178 -5.14 0.63 -23.05
N PHE A 179 -4.74 -0.13 -22.03
CA PHE A 179 -3.34 -0.31 -21.64
C PHE A 179 -2.81 -1.71 -21.99
N ALA A 180 -3.37 -2.36 -23.02
CA ALA A 180 -2.89 -3.63 -23.56
C ALA A 180 -2.61 -4.69 -22.47
N GLY A 181 -3.60 -4.95 -21.61
CA GLY A 181 -3.50 -5.89 -20.49
C GLY A 181 -2.52 -5.49 -19.39
N PHE A 182 -2.09 -4.22 -19.36
CA PHE A 182 -1.02 -3.73 -18.49
C PHE A 182 0.29 -4.51 -18.66
N HIS A 183 0.64 -4.89 -19.89
CA HIS A 183 1.96 -5.42 -20.19
C HIS A 183 3.02 -4.29 -20.18
N PRO A 184 3.96 -4.25 -19.20
CA PRO A 184 4.87 -3.10 -19.05
C PRO A 184 5.67 -2.80 -20.32
N ASN A 185 6.13 -3.84 -21.00
CA ASN A 185 6.91 -3.75 -22.24
C ASN A 185 6.12 -3.20 -23.45
N ILE A 186 4.80 -3.37 -23.47
CA ILE A 186 3.92 -2.81 -24.52
C ILE A 186 3.57 -1.37 -24.15
N VAL A 187 3.09 -1.16 -22.92
CA VAL A 187 2.65 0.15 -22.44
C VAL A 187 3.80 1.17 -22.45
N ALA A 188 5.02 0.76 -22.11
CA ALA A 188 6.19 1.63 -22.14
C ALA A 188 6.53 2.20 -23.52
N LYS A 189 6.05 1.57 -24.61
CA LYS A 189 6.27 1.97 -26.00
C LYS A 189 5.16 2.85 -26.56
N MET A 190 4.05 3.02 -25.84
CA MET A 190 2.95 3.90 -26.26
C MET A 190 3.45 5.35 -26.38
N GLY A 191 3.10 6.00 -27.49
CA GLY A 191 3.52 7.34 -27.84
C GLY A 191 2.37 8.35 -27.77
N GLU A 192 2.60 9.52 -28.35
CA GLU A 192 1.64 10.64 -28.32
C GLU A 192 0.29 10.30 -28.96
N LYS A 193 0.29 9.47 -30.01
CA LYS A 193 -0.93 9.06 -30.69
C LYS A 193 -1.84 8.25 -29.74
N GLU A 194 -1.30 7.23 -29.10
CA GLU A 194 -2.05 6.39 -28.15
C GLU A 194 -2.50 7.20 -26.93
N ILE A 195 -1.67 8.15 -26.46
CA ILE A 195 -2.03 9.03 -25.36
C ILE A 195 -3.28 9.86 -25.69
N ILE A 196 -3.31 10.50 -26.85
CA ILE A 196 -4.43 11.33 -27.29
C ILE A 196 -5.69 10.47 -27.49
N GLU A 197 -5.53 9.27 -28.08
CA GLU A 197 -6.63 8.34 -28.31
C GLU A 197 -7.29 7.89 -27.01
N ILE A 198 -6.51 7.42 -26.04
CA ILE A 198 -7.00 6.97 -24.73
C ILE A 198 -7.63 8.16 -23.97
N ALA A 199 -6.97 9.31 -23.94
CA ALA A 199 -7.47 10.49 -23.23
C ALA A 199 -8.77 11.06 -23.84
N SER A 200 -8.97 10.89 -25.14
CA SER A 200 -10.19 11.34 -25.85
C SER A 200 -11.37 10.37 -25.69
N ASN A 201 -11.12 9.16 -25.19
CA ASN A 201 -12.15 8.15 -25.01
C ASN A 201 -13.07 8.47 -23.81
N LYS A 202 -14.30 8.89 -24.12
CA LYS A 202 -15.32 9.25 -23.12
C LYS A 202 -15.80 8.08 -22.26
N ALA A 203 -15.62 6.82 -22.67
CA ALA A 203 -15.98 5.67 -21.85
C ALA A 203 -14.94 5.42 -20.74
N ILE A 204 -13.67 5.67 -21.04
CA ILE A 204 -12.56 5.54 -20.09
C ILE A 204 -12.57 6.72 -19.10
N MET A 205 -12.84 7.93 -19.61
CA MET A 205 -12.81 9.19 -18.85
C MET A 205 -11.47 9.42 -18.13
N LEU A 206 -10.33 9.09 -18.73
CA LEU A 206 -9.03 9.28 -18.07
C LEU A 206 -8.38 10.58 -18.50
N ALA A 207 -7.95 11.41 -17.54
CA ALA A 207 -7.20 12.62 -17.86
C ALA A 207 -5.89 12.28 -18.58
N GLU A 208 -5.48 13.10 -19.55
CA GLU A 208 -4.25 12.88 -20.32
C GLU A 208 -3.01 12.75 -19.41
N SER A 209 -2.94 13.56 -18.34
CA SER A 209 -1.87 13.49 -17.34
C SER A 209 -1.77 12.13 -16.65
N ARG A 210 -2.90 11.44 -16.48
CA ARG A 210 -2.98 10.10 -15.91
C ARG A 210 -2.55 9.03 -16.91
N VAL A 211 -2.95 9.16 -18.17
CA VAL A 211 -2.49 8.27 -19.26
C VAL A 211 -0.96 8.32 -19.37
N ARG A 212 -0.39 9.53 -19.43
CA ARG A 212 1.06 9.75 -19.44
C ARG A 212 1.75 9.15 -18.22
N CYS A 213 1.17 9.34 -17.02
CA CYS A 213 1.69 8.73 -15.81
C CYS A 213 1.79 7.22 -15.89
N ILE A 214 0.76 6.53 -16.39
CA ILE A 214 0.74 5.06 -16.49
C ILE A 214 1.84 4.60 -17.46
N ILE A 215 1.99 5.28 -18.59
CA ILE A 215 3.06 5.01 -19.57
C ILE A 215 4.46 5.25 -18.98
N ASP A 216 4.66 6.36 -18.27
CA ASP A 216 5.94 6.65 -17.61
C ASP A 216 6.27 5.63 -16.52
N ASN A 217 5.27 5.18 -15.77
CA ASN A 217 5.43 4.13 -14.77
C ASN A 217 5.78 2.79 -15.42
N ALA A 218 5.18 2.44 -16.56
CA ALA A 218 5.55 1.24 -17.32
C ALA A 218 7.03 1.26 -17.75
N LYS A 219 7.54 2.42 -18.21
CA LYS A 219 8.97 2.58 -18.54
C LYS A 219 9.86 2.35 -17.31
N CYS A 220 9.41 2.76 -16.12
CA CYS A 220 10.14 2.53 -14.88
C CYS A 220 10.11 1.05 -14.47
N ILE A 221 8.98 0.36 -14.67
CA ILE A 221 8.86 -1.08 -14.45
C ILE A 221 9.81 -1.87 -15.34
N VAL A 222 9.87 -1.56 -16.64
CA VAL A 222 10.82 -2.21 -17.57
C VAL A 222 12.29 -2.05 -17.12
N LYS A 223 12.64 -0.93 -16.45
CA LYS A 223 13.97 -0.78 -15.85
C LYS A 223 14.15 -1.65 -14.62
N ILE A 224 13.13 -1.74 -13.76
CA ILE A 224 13.13 -2.63 -12.59
C ILE A 224 13.25 -4.09 -13.02
N GLU A 225 12.55 -4.54 -14.05
CA GLU A 225 12.66 -5.90 -14.58
C GLU A 225 14.11 -6.26 -14.94
N ARG A 226 14.89 -5.30 -15.48
CA ARG A 226 16.31 -5.51 -15.80
C ARG A 226 17.21 -5.58 -14.57
N GLU A 227 16.89 -4.83 -13.52
CA GLU A 227 17.70 -4.74 -12.30
C GLU A 227 17.38 -5.85 -11.28
N PHE A 228 16.11 -6.21 -11.15
CA PHE A 228 15.58 -7.10 -10.10
C PHE A 228 14.96 -8.39 -10.66
N GLY A 229 15.00 -8.58 -11.98
CA GLY A 229 14.40 -9.72 -12.67
C GLY A 229 12.90 -9.55 -12.94
N SER A 230 12.13 -9.05 -11.96
CA SER A 230 10.69 -8.79 -12.14
C SER A 230 10.18 -7.68 -11.22
N PHE A 231 9.07 -7.04 -11.59
CA PHE A 231 8.40 -6.04 -10.76
C PHE A 231 7.89 -6.64 -9.45
N SER A 232 7.36 -7.86 -9.51
CA SER A 232 6.94 -8.66 -8.37
C SER A 232 8.09 -8.89 -7.39
N SER A 233 9.26 -9.33 -7.86
CA SER A 233 10.43 -9.55 -7.00
C SER A 233 10.85 -8.27 -6.28
N TYR A 234 10.83 -7.15 -7.00
CA TYR A 234 11.14 -5.84 -6.42
C TYR A 234 10.12 -5.42 -5.35
N MET A 235 8.81 -5.51 -5.62
CA MET A 235 7.77 -5.11 -4.68
C MET A 235 7.69 -6.03 -3.46
N TRP A 236 7.75 -7.34 -3.67
CA TRP A 236 7.73 -8.34 -2.59
C TRP A 236 9.02 -8.32 -1.75
N GLY A 237 10.15 -7.90 -2.32
CA GLY A 237 11.39 -7.69 -1.58
C GLY A 237 11.25 -6.71 -0.40
N TYR A 238 10.39 -5.70 -0.52
CA TYR A 238 10.14 -4.75 0.59
C TYR A 238 9.47 -5.38 1.82
N VAL A 239 8.75 -6.48 1.62
CA VAL A 239 8.09 -7.24 2.68
C VAL A 239 8.81 -8.57 2.94
N ASN A 240 10.08 -8.68 2.55
CA ASN A 240 10.88 -9.90 2.71
C ASN A 240 10.17 -11.14 2.15
N PHE A 241 9.47 -10.97 1.03
CA PHE A 241 8.71 -12.02 0.35
C PHE A 241 7.64 -12.69 1.23
N LYS A 242 7.14 -11.99 2.25
CA LYS A 242 6.05 -12.46 3.12
C LYS A 242 5.07 -11.33 3.38
N PRO A 243 3.76 -11.51 3.16
CA PRO A 243 2.78 -10.47 3.45
C PRO A 243 2.85 -10.01 4.91
N VAL A 244 2.61 -8.71 5.12
CA VAL A 244 2.45 -8.17 6.47
C VAL A 244 1.03 -8.49 6.94
N ILE A 245 0.89 -9.38 7.91
CA ILE A 245 -0.43 -9.75 8.45
C ILE A 245 -0.79 -8.81 9.60
N ASN A 246 -1.75 -7.92 9.37
CA ASN A 246 -2.29 -7.07 10.41
C ASN A 246 -3.50 -7.74 11.09
N ARG A 247 -3.78 -7.36 12.34
CA ARG A 247 -4.87 -7.94 13.15
C ARG A 247 -5.83 -6.86 13.64
N TYR A 248 -6.28 -5.99 12.73
CA TYR A 248 -7.14 -4.87 13.09
C TYR A 248 -8.51 -5.36 13.58
N LYS A 249 -8.85 -5.00 14.82
CA LYS A 249 -10.17 -5.24 15.42
C LYS A 249 -11.15 -4.09 15.18
N TYR A 250 -10.63 -2.88 15.02
CA TYR A 250 -11.43 -1.68 14.82
C TYR A 250 -11.01 -0.94 13.55
N PRO A 251 -11.94 -0.51 12.69
CA PRO A 251 -11.59 0.11 11.40
C PRO A 251 -10.75 1.37 11.52
N ARG A 252 -10.96 2.14 12.60
CA ARG A 252 -10.17 3.34 12.93
C ARG A 252 -8.68 3.06 13.16
N ASN A 253 -8.30 1.79 13.37
CA ASN A 253 -6.91 1.39 13.54
C ASN A 253 -6.22 1.10 12.22
N VAL A 254 -6.96 0.96 11.11
CA VAL A 254 -6.37 0.78 9.78
C VAL A 254 -5.83 2.15 9.34
N PRO A 255 -4.51 2.31 9.20
CA PRO A 255 -3.93 3.61 8.87
C PRO A 255 -4.13 3.93 7.38
N LEU A 256 -4.07 5.21 7.01
CA LEU A 256 -4.07 5.60 5.58
C LEU A 256 -2.72 5.40 4.89
N ARG A 257 -1.65 5.29 5.68
CA ARG A 257 -0.27 5.07 5.22
C ARG A 257 0.55 4.45 6.34
N THR A 258 1.59 3.72 6.00
CA THR A 258 2.52 3.11 6.97
C THR A 258 3.96 3.52 6.68
N PRO A 259 4.88 3.42 7.66
CA PRO A 259 6.30 3.66 7.42
C PRO A 259 6.88 2.83 6.27
N LYS A 260 6.35 1.61 6.08
CA LYS A 260 6.72 0.74 4.95
C LYS A 260 6.25 1.32 3.61
N ALA A 261 4.99 1.73 3.51
CA ALA A 261 4.45 2.37 2.31
C ALA A 261 5.18 3.68 1.99
N GLU A 262 5.59 4.45 3.00
CA GLU A 262 6.41 5.65 2.80
C GLU A 262 7.79 5.34 2.24
N ALA A 263 8.44 4.27 2.72
CA ALA A 263 9.74 3.84 2.20
C ALA A 263 9.63 3.41 0.73
N ILE A 264 8.64 2.58 0.40
CA ILE A 264 8.37 2.14 -0.98
C ILE A 264 8.05 3.34 -1.87
N SER A 265 7.16 4.23 -1.43
CA SER A 265 6.80 5.45 -2.16
C SER A 265 8.03 6.31 -2.47
N ARG A 266 8.91 6.55 -1.50
CA ARG A 266 10.15 7.31 -1.73
C ARG A 266 11.06 6.65 -2.77
N ASP A 267 11.19 5.33 -2.75
CA ASP A 267 12.03 4.63 -3.73
C ASP A 267 11.43 4.65 -5.13
N LEU A 268 10.13 4.38 -5.26
CA LEU A 268 9.41 4.48 -6.54
C LEU A 268 9.56 5.90 -7.13
N LEU A 269 9.37 6.94 -6.33
CA LEU A 269 9.58 8.33 -6.78
C LEU A 269 11.02 8.58 -7.24
N LYS A 270 12.03 8.07 -6.51
CA LYS A 270 13.44 8.18 -6.93
C LYS A 270 13.72 7.48 -8.26
N ARG A 271 13.00 6.39 -8.55
CA ARG A 271 13.09 5.64 -9.81
C ARG A 271 12.32 6.28 -10.97
N GLY A 272 11.62 7.38 -10.72
CA GLY A 272 10.90 8.14 -11.74
C GLY A 272 9.42 7.79 -11.86
N PHE A 273 8.88 6.94 -10.98
CA PHE A 273 7.43 6.73 -10.95
C PHE A 273 6.70 8.02 -10.58
N ARG A 274 5.49 8.18 -11.12
CA ARG A 274 4.62 9.32 -10.91
C ARG A 274 3.34 8.87 -10.20
N PHE A 275 2.77 9.79 -9.40
CA PHE A 275 1.52 9.58 -8.65
C PHE A 275 1.52 8.38 -7.69
N VAL A 276 2.69 8.03 -7.16
CA VAL A 276 2.91 6.92 -6.20
C VAL A 276 3.15 7.44 -4.78
N GLY A 277 2.28 8.33 -4.29
CA GLY A 277 2.37 8.86 -2.92
C GLY A 277 2.12 7.78 -1.85
N PRO A 278 2.53 7.99 -0.58
CA PRO A 278 2.46 6.93 0.45
C PRO A 278 1.07 6.34 0.69
N VAL A 279 0.00 7.14 0.55
CA VAL A 279 -1.39 6.67 0.67
C VAL A 279 -1.77 5.76 -0.50
N ILE A 280 -1.35 6.13 -1.72
CA ILE A 280 -1.58 5.34 -2.94
C ILE A 280 -0.82 4.02 -2.85
N VAL A 281 0.44 4.07 -2.44
CA VAL A 281 1.27 2.88 -2.26
C VAL A 281 0.71 1.97 -1.17
N TYR A 282 0.19 2.52 -0.08
CA TYR A 282 -0.45 1.68 0.94
C TYR A 282 -1.74 1.04 0.43
N SER A 283 -2.57 1.77 -0.32
CA SER A 283 -3.75 1.20 -0.97
C SER A 283 -3.36 0.08 -1.95
N PHE A 284 -2.29 0.28 -2.74
CA PHE A 284 -1.72 -0.75 -3.61
C PHE A 284 -1.29 -1.99 -2.81
N MET A 285 -0.55 -1.80 -1.71
CA MET A 285 -0.12 -2.90 -0.85
C MET A 285 -1.31 -3.71 -0.32
N GLN A 286 -2.41 -3.04 0.04
CA GLN A 286 -3.63 -3.68 0.51
C GLN A 286 -4.29 -4.50 -0.60
N VAL A 287 -4.53 -3.91 -1.78
CA VAL A 287 -5.22 -4.61 -2.87
C VAL A 287 -4.40 -5.76 -3.45
N ALA A 288 -3.06 -5.64 -3.48
CA ALA A 288 -2.16 -6.66 -4.00
C ALA A 288 -1.78 -7.75 -2.97
N GLY A 289 -2.30 -7.65 -1.74
CA GLY A 289 -2.02 -8.63 -0.68
C GLY A 289 -0.59 -8.60 -0.14
N LEU A 290 0.17 -7.51 -0.35
CA LEU A 290 1.44 -7.28 0.35
C LEU A 290 1.19 -7.03 1.85
N THR A 291 0.01 -6.54 2.20
CA THR A 291 -0.49 -6.43 3.56
C THR A 291 -1.89 -7.05 3.63
N ILE A 292 -2.14 -7.84 4.67
CA ILE A 292 -3.45 -8.43 4.94
C ILE A 292 -4.13 -7.54 5.97
N ASP A 293 -4.99 -6.66 5.47
CA ASP A 293 -5.68 -5.63 6.25
C ASP A 293 -7.16 -5.93 6.46
N HIS A 294 -7.62 -7.11 6.06
CA HIS A 294 -8.97 -7.57 6.40
C HIS A 294 -9.15 -7.50 7.92
N MET A 295 -10.31 -7.02 8.35
CA MET A 295 -10.67 -6.99 9.76
C MET A 295 -10.67 -8.42 10.31
N VAL A 296 -10.25 -8.64 11.56
CA VAL A 296 -10.14 -10.00 12.12
C VAL A 296 -11.45 -10.78 12.17
N ASP A 297 -12.57 -10.07 12.11
CA ASP A 297 -13.94 -10.60 12.10
C ASP A 297 -14.56 -10.66 10.70
N CYS A 298 -13.80 -10.30 9.65
CA CYS A 298 -14.20 -10.49 8.27
C CYS A 298 -14.04 -11.96 7.86
N PHE A 299 -15.01 -12.50 7.11
CA PHE A 299 -14.96 -13.89 6.63
C PHE A 299 -13.73 -14.19 5.76
N ARG A 300 -13.21 -13.18 5.03
CA ARG A 300 -12.00 -13.31 4.19
C ARG A 300 -10.69 -13.31 4.98
N TYR A 301 -10.69 -12.87 6.24
CA TYR A 301 -9.45 -12.72 7.02
C TYR A 301 -8.69 -14.03 7.14
N GLY A 302 -9.36 -15.10 7.55
CA GLY A 302 -8.72 -16.42 7.73
C GLY A 302 -8.17 -16.98 6.42
N GLU A 303 -8.92 -16.85 5.32
CA GLU A 303 -8.49 -17.30 4.00
C GLU A 303 -7.27 -16.50 3.50
N CYS A 304 -7.32 -15.17 3.54
CA CYS A 304 -6.20 -14.32 3.12
C CYS A 304 -4.94 -14.54 3.97
N VAL A 305 -5.08 -14.80 5.27
CA VAL A 305 -3.95 -15.20 6.14
C VAL A 305 -3.39 -16.54 5.70
N SER A 306 -4.23 -17.54 5.44
CA SER A 306 -3.78 -18.85 4.96
C SER A 306 -3.06 -18.75 3.61
N LEU A 307 -3.54 -17.90 2.70
CA LEU A 307 -2.87 -17.61 1.43
C LEU A 307 -1.52 -16.92 1.64
N ALA A 308 -1.44 -16.01 2.62
CA ALA A 308 -0.22 -15.26 2.95
C ALA A 308 0.88 -16.11 3.59
N GLU A 309 0.52 -17.19 4.28
CA GLU A 309 1.49 -18.12 4.88
C GLU A 309 2.12 -19.07 3.86
N ARG A 310 1.58 -19.14 2.63
CA ARG A 310 2.17 -19.95 1.57
C ARG A 310 3.53 -19.38 1.16
N PRO A 311 4.48 -20.23 0.77
CA PRO A 311 5.74 -19.76 0.21
C PRO A 311 5.48 -18.84 -0.98
N TRP A 312 6.21 -17.73 -1.04
CA TRP A 312 6.19 -16.84 -2.18
C TRP A 312 6.50 -17.62 -3.45
N ARG A 313 5.63 -17.49 -4.45
CA ARG A 313 5.77 -18.16 -5.74
C ARG A 313 6.13 -17.09 -6.76
N HIS A 314 7.37 -17.14 -7.24
CA HIS A 314 7.69 -16.51 -8.51
C HIS A 314 6.99 -17.36 -9.58
N ILE A 315 5.98 -16.78 -10.23
CA ILE A 315 5.38 -17.35 -11.44
C ILE A 315 5.94 -16.55 -12.60
#